data_AF-A0A928WA04-F1
#
_entry.id   AF-A0A928WA04-F1
#
_cell.length_a   1.000
_cell.length_b   1.000
_cell.length_c   1.000
_cell.angle_alpha   90.00
_cell.angle_beta   90.00
_cell.angle_gamma   90.00
#
_symmetry.space_group_name_H-M   'P 1'
#
loop_
_entity.id
_entity.type
_entity.pdbx_description
1 polymer ?
#
loop_
_entity_poly.entity_id
_entity_poly.type
_entity_poly.pdbx_seq_one_letter_code
_entity_poly.pdbx_strand_id
1 'polypeptide(L)'
;MTPVQIVLDTNVLYAGLRSRRGASFKLLKHLETGRFELNLSVPLVLEYEEVLLRKEPTLTFTPEEIGTLLDYLCRIANLHEVHFLWRPILNDPKDDMILD
;
A
#
# COMPACT_ATOMS: atom_id res chain seq x y z
N MET A 1 -16.11 -16.99 -7.16
CA MET A 1 -15.35 -17.02 -5.89
C MET A 1 -15.15 -15.57 -5.48
N THR A 2 -15.27 -15.25 -4.20
CA THR A 2 -14.93 -13.91 -3.69
C THR A 2 -13.43 -13.66 -3.89
N PRO A 3 -13.04 -12.49 -4.41
CA PRO A 3 -11.62 -12.17 -4.58
C PRO A 3 -10.93 -12.10 -3.22
N VAL A 4 -9.66 -12.51 -3.19
CA VAL A 4 -8.85 -12.45 -1.96
C VAL A 4 -8.66 -10.98 -1.58
N GLN A 5 -8.98 -10.64 -0.34
CA GLN A 5 -8.79 -9.29 0.20
C GLN A 5 -7.35 -9.17 0.70
N ILE A 6 -6.63 -8.13 0.26
CA ILE A 6 -5.26 -7.90 0.68
C ILE A 6 -5.04 -6.48 1.19
N VAL A 7 -4.06 -6.34 2.08
CA VAL A 7 -3.40 -5.09 2.43
C VAL A 7 -1.93 -5.26 2.04
N LEU A 8 -1.32 -4.24 1.46
CA LEU A 8 0.10 -4.29 1.12
C LEU A 8 0.90 -3.68 2.28
N ASP A 9 1.96 -4.35 2.71
CA ASP A 9 2.95 -3.68 3.56
C ASP A 9 3.71 -2.65 2.71
N THR A 10 4.06 -1.53 3.33
CA THR A 10 4.92 -0.49 2.77
C THR A 10 6.22 -1.06 2.19
N ASN A 11 6.80 -2.10 2.79
CA ASN A 11 8.00 -2.75 2.23
C ASN A 11 7.71 -3.47 0.90
N VAL A 12 6.51 -4.05 0.73
CA VAL A 12 6.11 -4.70 -0.52
C VAL A 12 5.99 -3.64 -1.61
N LEU A 13 5.35 -2.51 -1.31
CA LEU A 13 5.22 -1.40 -2.25
C LEU A 13 6.60 -0.86 -2.67
N TYR A 14 7.45 -0.53 -1.69
CA TYR A 14 8.82 -0.08 -1.92
C TYR A 14 9.65 -1.08 -2.75
N ALA A 15 9.64 -2.36 -2.38
CA ALA A 15 10.41 -3.38 -3.10
C ALA A 15 9.91 -3.58 -4.53
N GLY A 16 8.59 -3.47 -4.76
CA GLY A 16 7.98 -3.56 -6.08
C GLY A 16 8.37 -2.40 -6.99
N LEU A 17 8.47 -1.18 -6.44
CA LEU A 17 8.95 -0.01 -7.18
C LEU A 17 10.46 -0.03 -7.41
N ARG A 18 11.23 -0.55 -6.45
CA ARG A 18 12.70 -0.58 -6.53
C ARG A 18 13.23 -1.61 -7.53
N SER A 19 12.54 -2.74 -7.73
CA SER A 19 13.07 -3.85 -8.54
C SER A 19 12.00 -4.60 -9.33
N ARG A 20 12.22 -4.74 -10.63
CA ARG A 20 11.30 -5.45 -11.56
C ARG A 20 11.42 -6.98 -11.54
N ARG A 21 12.32 -7.55 -10.74
CA ARG A 21 12.62 -9.00 -10.73
C ARG A 21 11.95 -9.76 -9.58
N GLY A 22 11.44 -9.06 -8.56
CA GLY A 22 10.92 -9.66 -7.34
C GLY A 22 9.43 -10.04 -7.38
N ALA A 23 9.00 -10.78 -6.36
CA ALA A 23 7.58 -11.12 -6.16
C ALA A 23 6.70 -9.88 -5.95
N SER A 24 7.21 -8.87 -5.23
CA SER A 24 6.48 -7.61 -5.00
C SER A 24 6.12 -6.89 -6.30
N PHE A 25 7.04 -6.82 -7.26
CA PHE A 25 6.75 -6.24 -8.58
C PHE A 25 5.68 -7.03 -9.34
N LYS A 26 5.69 -8.37 -9.21
CA LYS A 26 4.64 -9.21 -9.79
C LYS A 26 3.28 -8.92 -9.16
N LEU A 27 3.21 -8.72 -7.84
CA LEU A 27 1.98 -8.31 -7.16
C LEU A 27 1.46 -6.97 -7.69
N LEU A 28 2.33 -5.95 -7.80
CA LEU A 28 1.95 -4.65 -8.34
C LEU A 28 1.42 -4.75 -9.78
N LYS A 29 2.02 -5.63 -10.60
CA LYS A 29 1.55 -5.92 -11.97
C LYS A 29 0.15 -6.56 -12.03
N HIS A 30 -0.33 -7.11 -10.93
CA HIS A 30 -1.59 -7.86 -10.86
C HIS A 30 -2.73 -7.09 -10.16
N LEU A 31 -2.50 -5.85 -9.73
CA LEU A 31 -3.47 -5.02 -8.99
C LEU A 31 -4.86 -4.93 -9.67
N GLU A 32 -4.92 -4.83 -11.01
CA GLU A 32 -6.19 -4.75 -11.76
C GLU A 32 -6.59 -6.08 -12.44
N THR A 33 -5.98 -7.21 -12.06
CA THR A 33 -6.28 -8.51 -12.71
C THR A 33 -7.48 -9.25 -12.12
N GLY A 34 -8.12 -8.70 -11.07
CA GLY A 34 -9.24 -9.33 -10.36
C GLY A 34 -8.85 -10.57 -9.54
N ARG A 35 -7.55 -10.84 -9.38
CA ARG A 35 -7.04 -11.97 -8.58
C ARG A 35 -7.17 -11.71 -7.07
N PHE A 36 -7.16 -10.45 -6.68
CA PHE A 36 -7.32 -9.96 -5.33
C PHE A 36 -7.87 -8.52 -5.39
N GLU A 37 -8.39 -8.04 -4.28
CA GLU A 37 -8.81 -6.65 -4.10
C GLU A 37 -7.92 -6.00 -3.02
N LEU A 38 -7.38 -4.83 -3.36
CA LEU A 38 -6.56 -4.03 -2.46
C LEU A 38 -7.46 -3.27 -1.50
N ASN A 39 -7.14 -3.31 -0.20
CA ASN A 39 -7.83 -2.55 0.83
C ASN A 39 -6.92 -1.41 1.29
N LEU A 40 -7.43 -0.18 1.34
CA LEU A 40 -6.69 1.00 1.76
C LEU A 40 -7.49 1.83 2.73
N SER A 41 -6.79 2.40 3.71
CA SER A 41 -7.31 3.45 4.58
C SER A 41 -6.48 4.72 4.41
N VAL A 42 -7.06 5.87 4.77
CA VAL A 42 -6.35 7.15 4.74
C VAL A 42 -4.98 7.10 5.43
N PRO A 43 -4.84 6.59 6.68
CA PRO A 43 -3.54 6.57 7.33
C PRO A 43 -2.52 5.70 6.59
N LEU A 44 -2.96 4.60 5.95
CA LEU A 44 -2.05 3.72 5.20
C LEU A 44 -1.50 4.40 3.94
N VAL A 45 -2.33 5.18 3.25
CA VAL A 45 -1.88 5.97 2.09
C VAL A 45 -0.85 7.02 2.52
N LEU A 46 -1.06 7.69 3.65
CA LEU A 46 -0.10 8.65 4.21
C LEU A 46 1.22 7.98 4.61
N GLU A 47 1.17 6.78 5.17
CA GLU A 47 2.38 6.01 5.48
C GLU A 47 3.15 5.65 4.21
N TYR A 48 2.45 5.19 3.16
CA TYR A 48 3.08 4.92 1.87
C TYR A 48 3.75 6.17 1.31
N GLU A 49 3.06 7.30 1.32
CA GLU A 49 3.60 8.58 0.84
C GLU A 49 4.87 8.95 1.61
N GLU A 50 4.81 8.96 2.95
CA GLU A 50 5.96 9.30 3.79
C GLU A 50 7.17 8.40 3.47
N VAL A 51 6.95 7.09 3.41
CA VAL A 51 8.05 6.13 3.22
C VAL A 51 8.61 6.18 1.80
N LEU A 52 7.75 6.29 0.78
CA LEU A 52 8.18 6.34 -0.61
C LEU A 52 8.92 7.65 -0.91
N LEU A 53 8.42 8.80 -0.45
CA LEU A 53 9.10 10.09 -0.62
C LEU A 53 10.43 10.12 0.12
N ARG A 54 10.49 9.57 1.35
CA ARG A 54 11.77 9.48 2.09
C ARG A 54 12.80 8.60 1.36
N LYS A 55 12.35 7.57 0.66
CA LYS A 55 13.22 6.63 -0.08
C LYS A 55 13.36 6.96 -1.56
N GLU A 56 12.77 8.06 -2.03
CA GLU A 56 12.78 8.50 -3.42
C GLU A 56 14.19 8.50 -4.05
N PRO A 57 15.28 8.92 -3.37
CA PRO A 57 16.62 8.90 -3.96
C PRO A 57 17.13 7.51 -4.35
N THR A 58 16.48 6.45 -3.85
CA THR A 58 16.78 5.06 -4.19
C THR A 58 15.84 4.50 -5.25
N LEU A 59 14.77 5.19 -5.62
CA LEU A 59 13.79 4.76 -6.61
C LEU A 59 14.15 5.35 -7.99
N THR A 60 13.50 4.84 -9.03
CA THR A 60 13.58 5.41 -10.39
C THR A 60 12.37 6.28 -10.70
N PHE A 61 11.63 6.70 -9.68
CA PHE A 61 10.37 7.42 -9.77
C PHE A 61 10.53 8.80 -9.14
N THR A 62 9.99 9.83 -9.76
CA THR A 62 9.97 11.19 -9.16
C THR A 62 8.89 11.28 -8.07
N PRO A 63 8.95 12.31 -7.19
CA PRO A 63 7.88 12.57 -6.23
C PRO A 63 6.48 12.67 -6.87
N GLU A 64 6.37 13.28 -8.05
CA GLU A 64 5.12 13.42 -8.79
C GLU A 64 4.61 12.07 -9.33
N GLU A 65 5.51 11.20 -9.78
CA GLU A 65 5.17 9.84 -10.20
C GLU A 65 4.75 8.97 -9.01
N ILE A 66 5.36 9.18 -7.83
CA ILE A 66 4.93 8.56 -6.58
C ILE A 66 3.51 9.01 -6.23
N GLY A 67 3.22 10.31 -6.28
CA GLY A 67 1.86 10.83 -6.05
C GLY A 67 0.84 10.23 -7.02
N THR A 68 1.19 10.19 -8.31
CA THR A 68 0.34 9.58 -9.36
C THR A 68 0.06 8.09 -9.09
N LEU A 69 1.05 7.35 -8.60
CA LEU A 69 0.87 5.96 -8.18
C LEU A 69 -0.11 5.85 -7.02
N LEU A 70 0.03 6.70 -5.99
CA LEU A 70 -0.86 6.66 -4.82
C LEU A 70 -2.30 7.00 -5.20
N ASP A 71 -2.51 8.01 -6.05
CA ASP A 71 -3.81 8.33 -6.61
C ASP A 71 -4.42 7.15 -7.37
N TYR A 72 -3.60 6.45 -8.16
CA TYR A 72 -4.01 5.24 -8.85
C TYR A 72 -4.43 4.13 -7.87
N LEU A 73 -3.66 3.90 -6.80
CA LEU A 73 -4.00 2.90 -5.78
C LEU A 73 -5.32 3.25 -5.08
N CYS A 74 -5.54 4.50 -4.69
CA CYS A 74 -6.79 4.99 -4.11
C CYS A 74 -7.98 4.78 -5.06
N ARG A 75 -7.78 4.95 -6.37
CA ARG A 75 -8.83 4.77 -7.38
C ARG A 75 -9.28 3.32 -7.53
N ILE A 76 -8.37 2.34 -7.35
CA ILE A 76 -8.66 0.92 -7.60
C ILE A 76 -8.94 0.12 -6.32
N ALA A 77 -8.62 0.68 -5.15
CA ALA A 77 -8.76 -0.01 -3.88
C ALA A 77 -10.21 0.03 -3.37
N ASN A 78 -10.53 -0.96 -2.54
CA ASN A 78 -11.62 -0.89 -1.59
C ASN A 78 -11.19 0.03 -0.42
N LEU A 79 -11.89 1.14 -0.24
CA LEU A 79 -11.55 2.15 0.77
C LEU A 79 -12.20 1.81 2.11
N HIS A 80 -11.39 1.74 3.16
CA HIS A 80 -11.83 1.43 4.52
C HIS A 80 -11.66 2.62 5.45
N GLU A 81 -12.72 2.90 6.20
CA GLU A 81 -12.64 3.78 7.37
C GLU A 81 -12.01 3.01 8.53
N VAL A 82 -11.11 3.68 9.25
CA VAL A 82 -10.48 3.12 10.45
C VAL A 82 -10.96 3.91 11.66
N HIS A 83 -11.46 3.21 12.68
CA HIS A 83 -11.99 3.80 13.89
C HIS A 83 -10.90 3.87 14.97
N PHE A 84 -10.11 4.96 14.95
CA PHE A 84 -8.97 5.20 15.83
C PHE A 84 -9.21 5.01 17.35
N LEU A 85 -10.47 5.05 17.79
CA LEU A 85 -10.83 4.89 19.21
C LEU A 85 -10.82 3.44 19.69
N TRP A 86 -10.86 2.45 18.78
CA TRP A 86 -11.05 1.03 19.11
C TRP A 86 -9.81 0.17 18.84
N ARG A 87 -8.67 0.82 18.61
CA ARG A 87 -7.44 0.16 18.17
C ARG A 87 -7.00 -0.96 19.13
N PRO A 88 -6.80 -2.18 18.63
CA PRO A 88 -6.09 -3.20 19.38
C PRO A 88 -4.64 -2.77 19.57
N ILE A 89 -4.03 -3.19 20.68
CA ILE A 89 -2.59 -3.03 20.89
C ILE A 89 -1.90 -4.20 20.20
N LEU A 90 -1.30 -3.96 19.02
CA LEU A 90 -0.55 -4.97 18.28
C LEU A 90 0.93 -4.99 18.70
N ASN A 91 1.64 -6.03 18.24
CA ASN A 91 3.08 -6.17 18.51
C ASN A 91 3.91 -5.08 17.83
N ASP A 92 3.48 -4.60 16.65
CA ASP A 92 4.02 -3.39 16.03
C ASP A 92 2.99 -2.26 16.18
N PRO A 93 3.26 -1.23 17.02
CA PRO A 93 2.35 -0.11 17.20
C PRO A 93 2.02 0.67 15.91
N LYS A 94 2.82 0.52 14.85
CA LYS A 94 2.52 1.14 13.55
C LYS A 94 1.40 0.41 12.80
N ASP A 95 1.18 -0.86 13.11
CA ASP A 95 0.15 -1.68 12.47
C ASP A 95 -1.22 -1.55 13.15
N ASP A 96 -1.31 -0.85 14.29
CA ASP A 96 -2.57 -0.64 15.04
C ASP A 96 -3.67 0.02 14.20
N MET A 97 -3.34 0.55 13.02
CA MET A 97 -4.25 1.17 12.07
C MET A 97 -4.73 0.25 10.93
N ILE A 98 -4.24 -0.99 10.89
CA ILE A 98 -4.56 -1.98 9.84
C ILE A 98 -5.69 -2.92 10.29
N LEU A 99 -5.82 -3.17 11.60
CA LEU A 99 -6.85 -4.04 12.17
C LEU A 99 -7.95 -3.22 12.85
N ASP A 100 -9.19 -3.43 12.39
CA ASP A 100 -10.46 -3.16 13.07
C ASP A 100 -11.34 -4.43 13.00
#